data_AF-A0A7S0AK46-F1
#
_entry.id   AF-A0A7S0AK46-F1
#
_cell.length_a   1.000
_cell.length_b   1.000
_cell.length_c   1.000
_cell.angle_alpha   90.00
_cell.angle_beta   90.00
_cell.angle_gamma   90.00
#
_symmetry.space_group_name_H-M   'P 1'
#
loop_
_entity.id
_entity.type
_entity.pdbx_description
1 polymer ?
#
loop_
_entity_poly.entity_id
_entity_poly.type
_entity_poly.pdbx_seq_one_letter_code
_entity_poly.pdbx_strand_id
1 'polypeptide(L)'
;MGYPDKMLFFTDGGISQEVWDVVLYEQLDKNNSPQKQEFYQAFMTGDEASKQRLHEENFSLTLQPLESHLDFLVNELDELEIGIETQLKYGSHAHRHPRLPLL
;
A
#
# COMPACT_ATOMS: atom_id res chain seq x y z
N MET A 1 -8.20 -17.63 18.55
CA MET A 1 -7.83 -16.27 18.12
C MET A 1 -6.35 -16.09 18.42
N GLY A 2 -5.51 -16.09 17.39
CA GLY A 2 -4.07 -15.87 17.51
C GLY A 2 -3.71 -14.70 16.61
N TYR A 3 -2.95 -13.75 17.13
CA TYR A 3 -2.27 -12.77 16.29
C TYR A 3 -1.41 -13.52 15.27
N PRO A 4 -1.26 -13.02 14.03
CA PRO A 4 -0.42 -13.68 13.05
C PRO A 4 1.01 -13.85 13.61
N ASP A 5 1.57 -15.05 13.47
CA ASP A 5 2.91 -15.44 13.95
C ASP A 5 4.05 -14.70 13.21
N LYS A 6 3.70 -13.87 12.22
CA LYS A 6 4.62 -13.14 11.33
C LYS A 6 4.27 -11.66 11.29
N MET A 7 5.29 -10.82 11.44
CA MET A 7 5.19 -9.39 11.14
C MET A 7 5.04 -9.17 9.64
N LEU A 8 4.03 -8.38 9.27
CA LEU A 8 3.79 -7.99 7.87
C LEU A 8 4.65 -6.80 7.43
N PHE A 9 5.05 -5.97 8.41
CA PHE A 9 5.90 -4.80 8.26
C PHE A 9 7.00 -4.88 9.30
N PHE A 10 8.24 -4.75 8.84
CA PHE A 10 9.44 -4.85 9.68
C PHE A 10 9.97 -3.45 10.02
N THR A 11 10.71 -3.35 11.11
CA THR A 11 11.24 -2.06 11.63
C THR A 11 12.29 -1.41 10.73
N ASP A 12 12.85 -2.17 9.79
CA ASP A 12 13.79 -1.71 8.77
C ASP A 12 13.10 -1.16 7.52
N GLY A 13 11.76 -1.10 7.51
CA GLY A 13 10.97 -0.75 6.33
C GLY A 13 10.78 -1.92 5.36
N GLY A 14 11.24 -3.12 5.73
CA GLY A 14 10.96 -4.35 5.00
C GLY A 14 9.46 -4.67 5.03
N ILE A 15 8.96 -5.15 3.90
CA ILE A 15 7.57 -5.58 3.74
C ILE A 15 7.58 -7.10 3.55
N SER A 16 6.72 -7.82 4.26
CA SER A 16 6.60 -9.27 4.12
C SER A 16 6.15 -9.67 2.71
N GLN A 17 6.57 -10.86 2.27
CA GLN A 17 6.21 -11.38 0.95
C GLN A 17 4.70 -11.56 0.81
N GLU A 18 4.00 -11.86 1.89
CA GLU A 18 2.55 -12.01 1.95
C GLU A 18 1.82 -10.70 1.59
N VAL A 19 2.37 -9.54 1.98
CA VAL A 19 1.81 -8.24 1.58
C VAL A 19 2.02 -8.01 0.09
N TRP A 20 3.22 -8.31 -0.44
CA TRP A 20 3.48 -8.23 -1.87
C TRP A 20 2.55 -9.13 -2.68
N ASP A 21 2.30 -10.36 -2.22
CA ASP A 21 1.38 -11.31 -2.86
C ASP A 21 -0.03 -10.72 -2.98
N VAL A 22 -0.53 -10.07 -1.92
CA VAL A 22 -1.85 -9.41 -1.92
C VAL A 22 -1.89 -8.22 -2.85
N VAL A 23 -0.87 -7.35 -2.83
CA VAL A 23 -0.80 -6.17 -3.70
C VAL A 23 -0.78 -6.58 -5.16
N LEU A 24 0.06 -7.57 -5.53
CA LEU A 24 0.11 -8.06 -6.90
C LEU A 24 -1.25 -8.63 -7.33
N TYR A 25 -1.88 -9.46 -6.49
CA TYR A 25 -3.18 -10.04 -6.80
C TYR A 25 -4.27 -8.97 -7.02
N GLU A 26 -4.29 -7.92 -6.20
CA GLU A 26 -5.22 -6.80 -6.35
C GLU A 26 -4.98 -6.02 -7.65
N GLN A 27 -3.72 -5.77 -8.01
CA GLN A 27 -3.39 -5.07 -9.26
C GLN A 27 -3.73 -5.90 -10.50
N LEU A 28 -3.48 -7.21 -10.45
CA LEU A 28 -3.87 -8.13 -11.52
C LEU A 28 -5.40 -8.19 -11.68
N ASP A 29 -6.15 -8.07 -10.58
CA ASP A 29 -7.62 -8.00 -10.61
C ASP A 29 -8.12 -6.70 -11.23
N LYS A 30 -7.57 -5.55 -10.80
CA LYS A 30 -7.91 -4.22 -11.36
C LYS A 30 -7.65 -4.15 -12.87
N ASN A 31 -6.61 -4.81 -13.35
CA ASN A 31 -6.23 -4.84 -14.77
C ASN A 31 -6.91 -5.96 -15.57
N ASN A 32 -7.76 -6.79 -14.95
CA ASN A 32 -8.37 -7.98 -15.57
C ASN A 32 -7.34 -8.90 -16.26
N SER A 33 -6.14 -9.04 -15.66
CA SER A 33 -5.07 -9.82 -16.27
C SER A 33 -5.36 -11.32 -16.17
N PRO A 34 -5.16 -12.10 -17.26
CA PRO A 34 -5.26 -13.56 -17.20
C PRO A 34 -4.21 -14.18 -16.26
N GLN A 35 -3.11 -13.46 -15.98
CA GLN A 35 -2.06 -13.88 -15.04
C GLN A 35 -2.56 -13.96 -13.59
N LYS A 36 -3.71 -13.38 -13.26
CA LYS A 36 -4.35 -13.54 -11.95
C LYS A 36 -4.60 -15.01 -11.62
N GLN A 37 -5.10 -15.76 -12.60
CA GLN A 37 -5.49 -17.15 -12.40
C GLN A 37 -4.26 -18.07 -12.32
N GLU A 38 -3.20 -17.71 -13.06
CA GLU A 38 -1.88 -18.34 -12.99
C GLU A 38 -1.21 -18.08 -11.63
N PHE A 39 -1.22 -16.83 -11.15
CA PHE A 39 -0.70 -16.46 -9.83
C PHE A 39 -1.45 -17.19 -8.71
N TYR A 40 -2.78 -17.23 -8.77
CA TYR A 40 -3.60 -17.94 -7.79
C TYR A 40 -3.30 -19.44 -7.76
N GLN A 41 -3.15 -20.07 -8.93
CA GLN A 41 -2.73 -21.47 -9.04
C GLN A 41 -1.35 -21.67 -8.41
N ALA A 42 -0.35 -20.85 -8.76
CA ALA A 42 1.00 -20.94 -8.22
C ALA A 42 1.03 -20.77 -6.69
N PHE A 43 0.22 -19.85 -6.14
CA PHE A 43 0.07 -19.67 -4.70
C PHE A 43 -0.55 -20.89 -4.02
N MET A 44 -1.62 -21.45 -4.60
CA MET A 44 -2.32 -22.62 -4.06
C MET A 44 -1.50 -23.92 -4.14
N THR A 45 -0.63 -24.06 -5.14
CA THR A 45 0.24 -25.24 -5.32
C THR A 45 1.56 -25.11 -4.56
N GLY A 46 1.89 -23.92 -4.05
CA GLY A 46 3.18 -23.65 -3.39
C GLY A 46 4.35 -23.55 -4.37
N ASP A 47 4.11 -23.24 -5.64
CA ASP A 47 5.15 -23.04 -6.64
C ASP A 47 5.76 -21.63 -6.50
N GLU A 48 6.70 -21.53 -5.56
CA GLU A 48 7.44 -20.30 -5.28
C GLU A 48 8.24 -19.79 -6.49
N ALA A 49 8.69 -20.68 -7.39
CA ALA A 49 9.46 -20.27 -8.57
C ALA A 49 8.57 -19.50 -9.56
N SER A 50 7.35 -20.01 -9.80
CA SER A 50 6.39 -19.30 -10.66
C SER A 50 5.85 -18.04 -10.00
N LYS A 51 5.62 -18.06 -8.68
CA LYS A 51 5.22 -16.87 -7.92
C LYS A 51 6.26 -15.75 -8.00
N GLN A 52 7.53 -16.08 -7.78
CA GLN A 52 8.64 -15.13 -7.85
C GLN A 52 8.79 -14.53 -9.25
N ARG A 53 8.66 -15.35 -10.30
CA ARG A 53 8.70 -14.90 -11.70
C ARG A 53 7.60 -13.90 -12.01
N LEU A 54 6.36 -14.20 -11.58
CA LEU A 54 5.21 -13.32 -11.78
C LEU A 54 5.38 -12.00 -11.02
N HIS A 55 5.99 -12.03 -9.83
CA HIS A 55 6.38 -10.81 -9.11
C HIS A 55 7.39 -9.97 -9.90
N GLU A 56 8.44 -10.58 -10.43
CA GLU A 56 9.47 -9.87 -11.20
C GLU A 56 8.91 -9.26 -12.48
N GLU A 57 8.05 -9.99 -13.20
CA GLU A 57 7.41 -9.52 -14.42
C GLU A 57 6.43 -8.35 -14.18
N ASN A 58 5.75 -8.34 -13.03
CA ASN A 58 4.72 -7.37 -12.70
C ASN A 58 5.16 -6.34 -11.64
N PHE A 59 6.45 -6.31 -11.28
CA PHE A 59 6.94 -5.45 -10.21
C PHE A 59 6.61 -3.98 -10.46
N SER A 60 6.80 -3.51 -11.70
CA SER A 60 6.48 -2.13 -12.10
C SER A 60 4.99 -1.79 -11.91
N LEU A 61 4.08 -2.75 -12.10
CA LEU A 61 2.64 -2.56 -11.88
C LEU A 61 2.29 -2.45 -10.40
N THR A 62 3.08 -3.05 -9.51
CA THR A 62 2.89 -2.95 -8.06
C THR A 62 3.57 -1.71 -7.46
N LEU A 63 4.66 -1.22 -8.08
CA LEU A 63 5.40 -0.06 -7.60
C LEU A 63 4.65 1.25 -7.84
N GLN A 64 4.07 1.44 -9.03
CA GLN A 64 3.41 2.69 -9.39
C GLN A 64 2.23 3.08 -8.47
N PRO A 65 1.32 2.16 -8.08
CA PRO A 65 0.26 2.46 -7.11
C PRO A 65 0.82 2.79 -5.72
N LEU A 66 1.91 2.13 -5.32
CA LEU A 66 2.57 2.36 -4.04
C LEU A 66 3.19 3.76 -3.99
N GLU A 67 3.92 4.14 -5.05
CA GLU A 67 4.47 5.50 -5.20
C GLU A 67 3.35 6.54 -5.17
N SER A 68 2.29 6.35 -5.97
CA SER A 68 1.15 7.27 -5.98
C SER A 68 0.47 7.38 -4.60
N HIS A 69 0.43 6.30 -3.82
CA HIS A 69 -0.15 6.33 -2.49
C HIS A 69 0.77 7.08 -1.51
N LEU A 70 2.09 6.90 -1.60
CA LEU A 70 3.05 7.68 -0.82
C LEU A 70 2.98 9.17 -1.15
N ASP A 71 2.92 9.52 -2.43
CA ASP A 71 2.78 10.91 -2.88
C ASP A 71 1.48 11.53 -2.33
N PHE A 72 0.36 10.79 -2.38
CA PHE A 72 -0.89 11.22 -1.79
C PHE A 72 -0.74 11.48 -0.28
N LEU A 73 -0.08 10.59 0.45
CA LEU A 73 0.09 10.75 1.89
C LEU A 73 0.98 11.92 2.28
N VAL A 74 2.09 12.12 1.56
CA VAL A 74 2.96 13.28 1.79
C VAL A 74 2.18 14.56 1.55
N ASN A 75 1.42 14.64 0.45
CA ASN A 75 0.59 15.81 0.15
C ASN A 75 -0.49 16.05 1.22
N GLU A 76 -1.17 15.01 1.70
CA GLU A 76 -2.16 15.14 2.78
C GLU A 76 -1.53 15.62 4.11
N LEU A 77 -0.30 15.18 4.40
CA LEU A 77 0.45 15.65 5.58
C LEU A 77 0.86 17.12 5.43
N ASP A 78 1.32 17.54 4.25
CA ASP A 78 1.65 18.93 3.97
C ASP A 78 0.41 19.83 4.06
N GLU A 79 -0.73 19.39 3.52
CA GLU A 79 -2.00 20.10 3.66
C GLU A 79 -2.46 20.20 5.12
N LEU A 80 -2.23 19.16 5.92
CA LEU A 80 -2.53 19.14 7.34
C LEU A 80 -1.68 20.17 8.09
N GLU A 81 -0.38 20.22 7.81
CA GLU A 81 0.57 21.19 8.40
C GLU A 81 0.15 22.63 8.05
N ILE A 82 -0.09 22.92 6.77
CA ILE A 82 -0.55 24.25 6.32
C ILE A 82 -1.87 24.63 7.02
N GLY A 83 -2.79 23.66 7.17
CA GLY A 83 -4.05 23.84 7.88
C GLY A 83 -3.86 24.22 9.35
N ILE A 84 -2.94 23.54 10.05
CA ILE A 84 -2.56 23.83 11.45
C ILE A 84 -1.93 25.21 11.57
N GLU A 85 -0.95 25.53 10.72
CA GLU A 85 -0.25 26.82 10.77
C GLU A 85 -1.19 28.00 10.51
N THR A 86 -2.08 27.85 9.52
CA THR A 86 -3.10 28.87 9.19
C THR A 86 -4.06 29.10 10.37
N GLN A 87 -4.43 28.03 11.08
CA GLN A 87 -5.25 28.12 12.29
C GLN A 87 -4.54 28.85 13.43
N LEU A 88 -3.30 28.48 13.73
CA LEU A 88 -2.50 29.11 14.78
C LEU A 88 -2.27 30.60 14.50
N LYS A 89 -2.06 30.95 13.23
CA LYS A 89 -1.70 32.32 12.81
C LYS A 89 -2.90 33.27 12.73
N TYR A 90 -4.05 32.80 12.23
CA TYR A 90 -5.20 33.68 11.95
C TYR A 90 -6.39 33.46 12.90
N GLY A 91 -6.35 32.46 13.78
CA GLY A 91 -7.39 32.21 14.81
C GLY A 91 -8.80 31.94 14.27
N SER A 92 -8.99 31.91 12.94
CA SER A 92 -10.29 32.08 12.29
C SER A 92 -11.08 30.79 12.07
N HIS A 93 -10.55 29.62 12.44
CA HIS A 93 -11.19 28.34 12.15
C HIS A 93 -11.24 27.45 13.39
N ALA A 94 -11.88 27.91 14.46
CA ALA A 94 -12.14 27.12 15.67
C ALA A 94 -13.01 25.86 15.44
N HIS A 95 -13.50 25.62 14.21
CA HIS A 95 -14.36 24.48 13.86
C HIS A 95 -13.80 23.56 12.78
N ARG A 96 -12.70 23.95 12.11
CA ARG A 96 -11.96 23.00 11.27
C ARG A 96 -11.04 22.28 12.25
N HIS A 97 -11.10 20.96 12.34
CA HIS A 97 -10.12 20.22 13.11
C HIS A 97 -9.20 19.55 12.10
N PRO A 98 -7.89 19.79 12.13
CA PRO A 98 -6.95 19.03 11.31
C PRO A 98 -7.13 17.56 11.70
N ARG A 99 -7.53 16.72 10.75
CA ARG A 99 -7.73 15.29 10.95
C ARG A 99 -6.63 14.57 10.19
N LEU A 100 -6.04 13.57 10.83
CA LEU A 100 -5.14 12.66 10.14
C LEU A 100 -5.89 12.02 8.95
N PRO A 101 -5.26 11.93 7.77
CA PRO A 101 -5.82 11.21 6.65
C PRO A 101 -6.14 9.77 7.07
N LEU A 102 -7.31 9.27 6.65
CA LEU A 102 -7.72 7.90 6.91
C LEU A 102 -7.01 7.01 5.88
N LEU A 103 -6.07 6.21 6.37
CA LEU A 103 -5.35 5.15 5.65
C LEU A 103 -6.22 3.90 5.52
#